data_AF-A0A8D9EQ05-F1
#
_entry.id   AF-A0A8D9EQ05-F1
#
_cell.length_a   1.000
_cell.length_b   1.000
_cell.length_c   1.000
_cell.angle_alpha   90.00
_cell.angle_beta   90.00
_cell.angle_gamma   90.00
#
_symmetry.space_group_name_H-M   'P 1'
#
loop_
_entity.id
_entity.type
_entity.pdbx_description
1 polymer ?
#
loop_
_entity_poly.entity_id
_entity_poly.type
_entity_poly.pdbx_seq_one_letter_code
_entity_poly.pdbx_strand_id
1 'polypeptide(L)'
;MYSYLAKISWTSVFGNCSIPLGVSHADELISLFNLDSLFPDNNLEGKDLEMSKTMVALWANFAAKGIPTDDAGTIQWSTFDARSSQDYLDFGQNEISLKQKPFEERLKFIESLPLHLKQFSKSSREQKTEL
;
A
#
# COMPACT_ATOMS: atom_id res chain seq x y z
N MET A 1 3.22 2.16 1.38
CA MET A 1 2.15 3.16 1.27
C MET A 1 1.84 3.38 -0.18
N TYR A 2 0.56 3.42 -0.56
CA TYR A 2 0.17 3.74 -1.92
C TYR A 2 -0.14 5.24 -2.00
N SER A 3 0.58 5.97 -2.84
CA SER A 3 0.47 7.44 -3.01
C SER A 3 0.43 7.85 -4.49
N TYR A 4 0.29 6.86 -5.38
CA TYR A 4 0.20 7.05 -6.82
C TYR A 4 -1.22 7.48 -7.18
N LEU A 5 -1.34 8.63 -7.83
CA LEU A 5 -2.62 9.15 -8.31
C LEU A 5 -2.86 8.60 -9.71
N ALA A 6 -3.56 7.48 -9.78
CA ALA A 6 -4.03 6.93 -11.04
C ALA A 6 -5.07 7.87 -11.69
N LYS A 7 -5.25 7.74 -13.01
CA LYS A 7 -6.29 8.48 -13.74
C LYS A 7 -7.70 8.21 -13.18
N ILE A 8 -7.89 7.03 -12.59
CA ILE A 8 -9.15 6.54 -12.06
C ILE A 8 -9.01 6.40 -10.55
N SER A 9 -10.06 6.76 -9.84
CA SER A 9 -10.16 6.65 -8.39
C SER A 9 -11.60 6.31 -8.03
N TRP A 10 -11.79 5.58 -6.94
CA TRP A 10 -13.12 5.33 -6.36
C TRP A 10 -13.87 6.61 -5.98
N THR A 11 -13.15 7.71 -5.78
CA THR A 11 -13.77 9.03 -5.57
C THR A 11 -14.57 9.52 -6.78
N SER A 12 -14.21 9.13 -8.01
CA SER A 12 -15.00 9.50 -9.19
C SER A 12 -16.32 8.72 -9.27
N VAL A 13 -16.34 7.49 -8.74
CA VAL A 13 -17.53 6.62 -8.72
C VAL A 13 -18.49 7.01 -7.59
N PHE A 14 -17.97 7.21 -6.38
CA PHE A 14 -18.80 7.39 -5.18
C PHE A 14 -18.89 8.84 -4.67
N GLY A 15 -17.96 9.71 -5.08
CA GLY A 15 -17.81 11.04 -4.50
C GLY A 15 -18.40 12.20 -5.32
N ASN A 16 -18.91 11.93 -6.53
CA ASN A 16 -19.32 12.98 -7.50
C ASN A 16 -18.29 14.11 -7.63
N CYS A 17 -17.00 13.76 -7.55
CA CYS A 17 -15.89 14.70 -7.59
C CYS A 17 -15.17 14.61 -8.94
N SER A 18 -15.20 15.69 -9.71
CA SER A 18 -14.46 15.81 -10.97
C SER A 18 -12.99 16.22 -10.77
N ILE A 19 -12.57 16.44 -9.51
CA ILE A 19 -11.25 16.94 -9.14
C ILE A 19 -10.49 15.82 -8.40
N PRO A 20 -9.22 15.56 -8.73
CA PRO A 20 -8.42 14.58 -8.00
C PRO A 20 -8.21 15.04 -6.55
N LEU A 21 -8.71 14.28 -5.57
CA LEU A 21 -8.58 14.58 -4.13
C LEU A 21 -7.40 13.86 -3.46
N GLY A 22 -6.54 13.23 -4.26
CA GLY A 22 -5.50 12.33 -3.80
C GLY A 22 -5.92 10.86 -3.88
N VAL A 23 -5.12 10.00 -3.27
CA VAL A 23 -5.40 8.57 -3.18
C VAL A 23 -6.46 8.32 -2.11
N SER A 24 -7.53 7.65 -2.50
CA SER A 24 -8.61 7.24 -1.61
C SER A 24 -8.54 5.76 -1.27
N HIS A 25 -9.43 5.33 -0.37
CA HIS A 25 -9.50 3.94 0.03
C HIS A 25 -9.82 3.04 -1.17
N ALA A 26 -9.09 1.93 -1.29
CA ALA A 26 -9.21 0.92 -2.33
C ALA A 26 -8.72 1.32 -3.73
N ASP A 27 -8.14 2.51 -3.91
CA ASP A 27 -7.58 2.93 -5.21
C ASP A 27 -6.42 2.02 -5.65
N GLU A 28 -5.68 1.45 -4.70
CA GLU A 28 -4.61 0.49 -4.99
C GLU A 28 -5.13 -0.81 -5.63
N LEU A 29 -6.41 -1.17 -5.40
CA LEU A 29 -7.01 -2.37 -5.99
C LEU A 29 -7.13 -2.25 -7.51
N ILE A 30 -7.28 -1.04 -8.04
CA ILE A 30 -7.34 -0.77 -9.47
C ILE A 30 -6.00 -1.10 -10.13
N SER A 31 -4.88 -0.93 -9.41
CA SER A 31 -3.56 -1.33 -9.88
C SER A 31 -3.27 -2.84 -9.72
N LEU A 32 -3.95 -3.53 -8.82
CA LEU A 32 -3.73 -4.97 -8.55
C LEU A 32 -4.62 -5.90 -9.38
N PHE A 33 -5.86 -5.49 -9.65
CA PHE A 33 -6.86 -6.35 -10.26
C PHE A 33 -7.43 -5.70 -11.52
N ASN A 34 -7.72 -6.52 -12.52
CA ASN A 34 -8.58 -6.10 -13.61
C ASN A 34 -9.99 -5.90 -13.05
N LEU A 35 -10.47 -4.66 -13.10
CA LEU A 35 -11.79 -4.24 -12.65
C LEU A 35 -12.65 -3.69 -13.81
N ASP A 36 -12.49 -4.22 -15.02
CA ASP A 36 -13.18 -3.76 -16.24
C ASP A 36 -14.71 -3.75 -16.07
N SER A 37 -15.28 -4.67 -15.29
CA SER A 37 -16.73 -4.67 -15.02
C SER A 37 -17.22 -3.42 -14.27
N LEU A 38 -16.36 -2.79 -13.48
CA LEU A 38 -16.65 -1.57 -12.73
C LEU A 38 -16.11 -0.32 -13.45
N PHE A 39 -15.15 -0.51 -14.35
CA PHE A 39 -14.47 0.52 -15.11
C PHE A 39 -14.33 0.12 -16.60
N PRO A 40 -15.44 0.01 -17.35
CA PRO A 40 -15.44 -0.61 -18.69
C PRO A 40 -14.69 0.15 -19.78
N ASP A 41 -14.57 1.48 -19.64
CA ASP A 41 -13.86 2.32 -20.61
C ASP A 41 -12.37 2.54 -20.27
N ASN A 42 -11.86 1.77 -19.30
CA ASN A 42 -10.60 2.09 -18.65
C ASN A 42 -9.54 1.00 -18.86
N ASN A 43 -8.95 1.02 -20.05
CA ASN A 43 -7.68 0.35 -20.26
C ASN A 43 -6.59 1.12 -19.51
N LEU A 44 -5.92 0.47 -18.56
CA LEU A 44 -4.72 1.03 -17.95
C LEU A 44 -3.67 1.22 -19.04
N GLU A 45 -3.13 2.44 -19.14
CA GLU A 45 -2.17 2.83 -20.16
C GLU A 45 -1.03 3.65 -19.53
N GLY A 46 0.11 3.70 -20.23
CA GLY A 46 1.27 4.49 -19.79
C GLY A 46 1.70 4.17 -18.35
N LYS A 47 1.81 5.21 -17.52
CA LYS A 47 2.25 5.10 -16.13
C LYS A 47 1.31 4.28 -15.24
N ASP A 48 -0.01 4.32 -15.50
CA ASP A 48 -0.98 3.53 -14.72
C ASP A 48 -0.75 2.03 -14.96
N LEU A 49 -0.47 1.65 -16.21
CA LEU A 49 -0.13 0.27 -16.57
C LEU A 49 1.23 -0.16 -16.00
N GLU A 50 2.23 0.72 -16.01
CA GLU A 50 3.55 0.46 -15.40
C GLU A 50 3.45 0.25 -13.88
N MET A 51 2.67 1.09 -13.20
CA MET A 51 2.37 0.94 -11.78
C MET A 51 1.66 -0.40 -11.50
N SER A 52 0.64 -0.73 -12.30
CA SER A 52 -0.10 -1.98 -12.17
C SER A 52 0.80 -3.21 -12.36
N LYS A 53 1.63 -3.23 -13.42
CA LYS A 53 2.60 -4.30 -13.66
C LYS A 53 3.57 -4.46 -12.49
N THR A 54 4.04 -3.36 -11.94
CA THR A 54 4.98 -3.37 -10.82
C THR A 54 4.32 -3.91 -9.54
N MET A 55 3.10 -3.45 -9.23
CA MET A 55 2.34 -3.97 -8.09
C MET A 55 2.04 -5.47 -8.26
N VAL A 56 1.56 -5.90 -9.42
CA VAL A 56 1.27 -7.32 -9.68
C VAL A 56 2.54 -8.16 -9.53
N ALA A 57 3.69 -7.71 -10.07
CA ALA A 57 4.96 -8.41 -9.95
C ALA A 57 5.40 -8.55 -8.48
N LEU A 58 5.37 -7.46 -7.70
CA LEU A 58 5.75 -7.47 -6.28
C LEU A 58 4.86 -8.43 -5.47
N TRP A 59 3.54 -8.38 -5.65
CA TRP A 59 2.60 -9.25 -4.93
C TRP A 59 2.71 -10.71 -5.38
N ALA A 60 2.85 -10.98 -6.68
CA ALA A 60 3.00 -12.33 -7.20
C ALA A 60 4.32 -12.97 -6.78
N ASN A 61 5.44 -12.23 -6.83
CA ASN A 61 6.73 -12.72 -6.36
C ASN A 61 6.73 -12.95 -4.85
N PHE A 62 6.06 -12.10 -4.07
CA PHE A 62 5.87 -12.36 -2.64
C PHE A 62 5.09 -13.65 -2.39
N ALA A 63 3.97 -13.86 -3.08
CA ALA A 63 3.18 -15.08 -2.94
C ALA A 63 3.95 -16.35 -3.35
N ALA A 64 4.79 -16.25 -4.39
CA ALA A 64 5.53 -17.40 -4.91
C ALA A 64 6.83 -17.71 -4.12
N LYS A 65 7.53 -16.68 -3.63
CA LYS A 65 8.90 -16.80 -3.11
C LYS A 65 9.08 -16.25 -1.69
N GLY A 66 8.07 -15.58 -1.14
CA GLY A 66 8.16 -14.85 0.14
C GLY A 66 8.93 -13.53 0.07
N ILE A 67 9.37 -13.10 -1.12
CA ILE A 67 10.17 -11.89 -1.33
C ILE A 67 9.48 -11.00 -2.38
N PRO A 68 9.05 -9.78 -2.04
CA PRO A 68 8.43 -8.86 -2.99
C PRO A 68 9.50 -8.17 -3.84
N THR A 69 9.75 -8.70 -5.04
CA THR A 69 10.64 -8.11 -6.06
C THR A 69 9.88 -7.81 -7.33
N ASP A 70 10.34 -6.82 -8.11
CA ASP A 70 9.92 -6.65 -9.50
C ASP A 70 10.67 -7.63 -10.42
N ASP A 71 10.20 -7.77 -11.65
CA ASP A 71 10.79 -8.72 -12.62
C ASP A 71 12.24 -8.34 -13.01
N ALA A 72 12.58 -7.06 -12.94
CA ALA A 72 13.92 -6.55 -13.20
C ALA A 72 14.85 -6.64 -11.96
N GLY A 73 14.32 -6.96 -10.77
CA GLY A 73 15.07 -6.99 -9.52
C GLY A 73 15.57 -5.60 -9.06
N THR A 74 15.03 -4.53 -9.63
CA THR A 74 15.36 -3.13 -9.32
C THR A 74 14.76 -2.68 -8.00
N ILE A 75 13.58 -3.18 -7.64
CA ILE A 75 12.88 -2.81 -6.42
C ILE A 75 13.24 -3.80 -5.32
N GLN A 76 13.99 -3.30 -4.33
CA GLN A 76 14.29 -4.03 -3.10
C GLN A 76 13.34 -3.56 -2.00
N TRP A 77 12.23 -4.28 -1.82
CA TRP A 77 11.34 -4.04 -0.69
C TRP A 77 11.87 -4.80 0.54
N SER A 78 12.58 -4.09 1.41
CA SER A 78 13.17 -4.66 2.63
C SER A 78 12.11 -5.12 3.63
N THR A 79 12.45 -6.14 4.42
CA THR A 79 11.61 -6.61 5.52
C THR A 79 11.43 -5.51 6.55
N PHE A 80 10.19 -5.28 6.96
CA PHE A 80 9.88 -4.31 8.01
C PHE A 80 10.46 -4.75 9.36
N ASP A 81 11.14 -3.85 10.05
CA ASP A 81 11.60 -4.04 11.42
C ASP A 81 11.14 -2.88 12.32
N ALA A 82 10.31 -3.23 13.31
CA ALA A 82 9.75 -2.29 14.27
C ALA A 82 10.81 -1.63 15.18
N ARG A 83 11.97 -2.27 15.35
CA ARG A 83 13.04 -1.82 16.27
C ARG A 83 14.08 -0.92 15.60
N SER A 84 14.05 -0.80 14.28
CA SER A 84 15.04 -0.04 13.52
C SER A 84 14.40 1.11 12.75
N SER A 85 14.64 1.21 11.45
CA SER A 85 14.23 2.33 10.62
C SER A 85 12.75 2.33 10.24
N GLN A 86 12.05 1.20 10.44
CA GLN A 86 10.63 1.06 10.10
C GLN A 86 10.39 1.42 8.62
N ASP A 87 11.20 0.81 7.75
CA ASP A 87 11.16 1.06 6.32
C ASP A 87 9.84 0.58 5.72
N TYR A 88 9.29 1.36 4.80
CA TYR A 88 8.15 0.98 3.99
C TYR A 88 8.38 1.40 2.55
N LEU A 89 7.84 0.61 1.62
CA LEU A 89 7.87 0.96 0.22
C LEU A 89 6.74 1.96 -0.08
N ASP A 90 7.09 3.11 -0.66
CA ASP A 90 6.15 4.12 -1.13
C ASP A 90 5.95 4.00 -2.63
N PHE A 91 4.71 3.79 -3.06
CA PHE A 91 4.33 3.83 -4.47
C PHE A 91 3.97 5.27 -4.83
N GLY A 92 4.97 6.09 -5.15
CA GLY A 92 4.81 7.51 -5.44
C GLY A 92 4.51 7.81 -6.91
N GLN A 93 4.13 9.06 -7.20
CA GLN A 93 3.78 9.51 -8.57
C GLN A 93 4.95 9.44 -9.56
N ASN A 94 6.17 9.70 -9.08
CA ASN A 94 7.36 9.80 -9.90
C ASN A 94 8.28 8.58 -9.77
N GLU A 95 8.31 7.98 -8.58
CA GLU A 95 9.16 6.85 -8.27
C GLU A 95 8.53 5.97 -7.18
N ILE A 96 8.95 4.70 -7.18
CA ILE A 96 8.72 3.78 -6.07
C ILE A 96 9.99 3.78 -5.24
N SER A 97 9.91 4.22 -3.99
CA SER A 97 11.10 4.37 -3.13
C SER A 97 10.86 3.91 -1.70
N LEU A 98 11.92 3.45 -1.04
CA LEU A 98 11.90 3.13 0.38
C LEU A 98 11.89 4.43 1.19
N LYS A 99 10.92 4.53 2.10
CA LYS A 99 10.78 5.63 3.05
C LYS A 99 10.75 5.08 4.46
N GLN A 100 10.95 5.93 5.46
CA GLN A 100 11.12 5.54 6.86
C GLN A 100 10.11 6.27 7.74
N LYS A 101 9.73 5.66 8.86
CA LYS A 101 8.97 6.29 9.96
C LYS A 101 7.74 7.11 9.49
N PRO A 102 6.73 6.47 8.88
CA PRO A 102 5.56 7.18 8.41
C PRO A 102 4.79 7.82 9.57
N PHE A 103 4.46 9.11 9.44
CA PHE A 103 3.57 9.86 10.35
C PHE A 103 3.94 9.78 11.84
N GLU A 104 5.23 9.83 12.17
CA GLU A 104 5.74 9.67 13.53
C GLU A 104 5.01 10.56 14.56
N GLU A 105 4.75 11.83 14.25
CA GLU A 105 4.01 12.74 15.14
C GLU A 105 2.58 12.29 15.41
N ARG A 106 1.87 11.80 14.39
CA ARG A 106 0.49 11.31 14.52
C ARG A 106 0.45 10.01 15.31
N LEU A 107 1.42 9.11 15.08
CA LEU A 107 1.53 7.87 15.85
C LEU A 107 1.81 8.17 17.32
N LYS A 108 2.76 9.06 17.63
CA LYS A 108 3.02 9.52 19.00
C LYS A 108 1.79 10.15 19.65
N PHE A 109 1.04 10.95 18.89
CA PHE A 109 -0.21 11.51 19.37
C PHE A 109 -1.22 10.41 19.71
N ILE A 110 -1.48 9.47 18.80
CA ILE A 110 -2.42 8.35 19.03
C ILE A 110 -1.98 7.50 20.23
N GLU A 111 -0.70 7.21 20.38
CA GLU A 111 -0.13 6.48 21.51
C GLU A 111 -0.28 7.24 22.84
N SER A 112 -0.25 8.57 22.80
CA SER A 112 -0.46 9.41 23.98
C SER A 112 -1.92 9.49 24.43
N LEU A 113 -2.88 9.10 23.57
CA LEU A 113 -4.29 9.17 23.91
C LEU A 113 -4.62 8.17 25.03
N PRO A 114 -5.42 8.57 26.04
CA PRO A 114 -5.89 7.67 27.08
C PRO A 114 -6.96 6.73 26.50
N LEU A 115 -6.51 5.72 25.76
CA LEU A 115 -7.37 4.67 25.25
C LEU A 115 -7.89 3.87 26.45
N HIS A 116 -9.20 3.93 26.70
CA HIS A 116 -9.89 3.08 27.68
C HIS A 116 -9.97 1.61 27.21
N LEU A 117 -8.92 1.09 26.56
CA LEU A 117 -8.81 -0.28 26.06
C LEU A 117 -8.23 -1.23 27.12
N LYS A 118 -8.67 -1.12 28.37
CA LYS A 118 -8.33 -2.10 29.43
C LYS A 118 -8.86 -3.52 29.15
N GLN A 119 -9.62 -3.71 28.07
CA GLN A 119 -10.24 -4.99 27.71
C GLN A 119 -9.45 -5.79 26.65
N PHE A 120 -8.48 -5.19 25.94
CA PHE A 120 -7.72 -5.89 24.89
C PHE A 120 -6.26 -6.21 25.25
N SER A 121 -5.79 -5.78 26.43
CA SER A 121 -4.41 -6.04 26.88
C SER A 121 -4.14 -7.46 27.40
N LYS A 122 -5.13 -8.36 27.32
CA LYS A 122 -5.03 -9.74 27.85
C LYS A 122 -5.11 -10.87 26.81
N SER A 123 -4.89 -10.58 25.52
CA SER A 123 -4.56 -11.63 24.56
C SER A 123 -3.13 -11.44 24.10
N SER A 124 -2.22 -11.95 24.92
CA SER A 124 -0.77 -11.94 24.71
C SER A 124 -0.38 -12.49 23.35
N ARG A 125 0.64 -11.86 22.78
CA ARG A 125 1.76 -12.49 22.07
C ARG A 125 1.92 -13.97 22.43
N GLU A 126 1.32 -14.84 21.64
CA GLU A 126 1.91 -16.14 21.32
C GLU A 126 2.39 -16.03 19.87
N GLN A 127 3.67 -15.70 19.72
CA GLN A 127 4.38 -15.97 18.49
C GLN A 127 4.36 -17.49 18.30
N LYS A 128 3.52 -17.99 17.40
CA LYS A 128 3.72 -19.33 16.83
C LYS A 128 4.77 -19.20 15.74
N THR A 129 6.00 -19.57 16.10
CA THR A 129 7.05 -19.96 15.17
C THR A 129 6.73 -21.38 14.72
N GLU A 130 6.21 -21.58 13.51
CA GLU A 130 6.18 -22.91 12.89
C GLU A 130 6.54 -22.80 11.40
N LEU A 131 7.75 -23.30 11.13
CA LEU A 131 8.34 -23.93 9.93
C LEU A 131 7.97 -23.43 8.53
#